data_AF-A0A7S1LUS6-F1
#
_entry.id   AF-A0A7S1LUS6-F1
#
_cell.length_a   1.000
_cell.length_b   1.000
_cell.length_c   1.000
_cell.angle_alpha   90.00
_cell.angle_beta   90.00
_cell.angle_gamma   90.00
#
_symmetry.space_group_name_H-M   'P 1'
#
loop_
_entity.id
_entity.type
_entity.pdbx_description
1 polymer ?
#
loop_
_entity_poly.entity_id
_entity_poly.type
_entity_poly.pdbx_seq_one_letter_code
_entity_poly.pdbx_strand_id
1 'polypeptide(L)'
;MLCTVAPRVLVATLLAGAAATEFSKAVLPYGEVLGNPLASVDEFLGIPYALPPVGIRRFAAPLPWAGPYPQGRLDGTRSRAACMQSLTSEGVWFQPGIVPVSEDCLFLNIYRPRVKPRGNASQNETSPQQETGVPVMLWIHGGSLLHGTGSMPSYNATELAAQEGVVVVTINYRLNVFGFSPVVTLGGPLANNGWRDQQEAMRWVQKHIAAFGGDPKRVTLFGQSAGGQSILVQLLNPGSVGLFSRAISQSGDLSVMLSLNAGLENTRKIALDVGCIGPADLACLRDVSAESLLRASCEHLEPFAVIDGDFLPGPPMQLVEEGRFNKGIPFVMGWNERDAKIFSYPGIQFPSSGSLLSKDE
;
A
#
# COMPACT_ATOMS: atom_id res chain seq x y z
N MET A 1 -47.38 28.12 63.58
CA MET A 1 -46.18 27.33 63.26
C MET A 1 -46.65 26.07 62.53
N LEU A 2 -46.29 25.71 61.31
CA LEU A 2 -45.43 26.26 60.25
C LEU A 2 -46.01 25.68 58.94
N CYS A 3 -46.44 26.52 58.00
CA CYS A 3 -46.72 26.09 56.62
C CYS A 3 -45.37 25.90 55.92
N THR A 4 -45.04 24.69 55.48
CA THR A 4 -43.83 24.41 54.69
C THR A 4 -44.14 24.50 53.20
N VAL A 5 -43.54 25.48 52.55
CA VAL A 5 -43.54 25.65 51.08
C VAL A 5 -42.42 24.79 50.53
N ALA A 6 -42.73 23.83 49.64
CA ALA A 6 -41.73 23.05 48.92
C ALA A 6 -41.13 23.89 47.77
N PRO A 7 -39.79 23.86 47.56
CA PRO A 7 -39.17 24.62 46.48
C PRO A 7 -39.35 23.87 45.15
N ARG A 8 -39.81 24.58 44.12
CA ARG A 8 -39.75 24.10 42.73
C ARG A 8 -38.30 24.21 42.25
N VAL A 9 -37.61 23.09 42.11
CA VAL A 9 -36.33 23.01 41.42
C VAL A 9 -36.60 23.08 39.91
N LEU A 10 -36.14 24.16 39.28
CA LEU A 10 -36.14 24.29 37.83
C LEU A 10 -35.01 23.41 37.28
N VAL A 11 -35.35 22.28 36.66
CA VAL A 11 -34.37 21.46 35.94
C VAL A 11 -34.15 22.10 34.57
N ALA A 12 -33.06 22.87 34.45
CA ALA A 12 -32.59 23.35 33.15
C ALA A 12 -32.05 22.16 32.35
N THR A 13 -32.77 21.74 31.33
CA THR A 13 -32.32 20.72 30.38
C THR A 13 -31.26 21.36 29.47
N LEU A 14 -30.00 21.17 29.80
CA LEU A 14 -28.89 21.45 28.88
C LEU A 14 -28.99 20.46 27.72
N LEU A 15 -29.61 20.90 26.62
CA LEU A 15 -29.45 20.26 25.31
C LEU A 15 -28.01 20.48 24.89
N ALA A 16 -27.13 19.53 25.23
CA ALA A 16 -25.83 19.41 24.58
C ALA A 16 -26.10 19.11 23.10
N GLY A 17 -26.05 20.15 22.25
CA GLY A 17 -26.03 19.97 20.82
C GLY A 17 -24.83 19.10 20.49
N ALA A 18 -25.08 17.90 19.94
CA ALA A 18 -24.01 17.09 19.38
C ALA A 18 -23.33 17.94 18.30
N ALA A 19 -22.10 18.37 18.54
CA ALA A 19 -21.29 19.01 17.53
C ALA A 19 -21.23 18.04 16.34
N ALA A 20 -21.75 18.46 15.19
CA ALA A 20 -21.66 17.66 13.98
C ALA A 20 -20.19 17.35 13.75
N THR A 21 -19.83 16.07 13.70
CA THR A 21 -18.46 15.65 13.41
C THR A 21 -18.06 16.23 12.07
N GLU A 22 -17.18 17.23 12.07
CA GLU A 22 -16.66 17.82 10.85
C GLU A 22 -15.76 16.75 10.21
N PHE A 23 -15.97 16.48 8.92
CA PHE A 23 -15.15 15.55 8.15
C PHE A 23 -14.42 16.33 7.07
N SER A 24 -13.18 15.96 6.83
CA SER A 24 -12.48 16.38 5.62
C SER A 24 -13.14 15.72 4.40
N LYS A 25 -13.11 16.41 3.27
CA LYS A 25 -13.79 15.95 2.05
C LYS A 25 -12.88 16.04 0.84
N ALA A 26 -13.01 15.06 -0.04
CA ALA A 26 -12.48 15.07 -1.38
C ALA A 26 -13.54 14.51 -2.33
N VAL A 27 -13.66 15.07 -3.53
CA VAL A 27 -14.67 14.64 -4.50
C VAL A 27 -13.99 13.88 -5.63
N LEU A 28 -14.43 12.64 -5.85
CA LEU A 28 -14.02 11.81 -6.96
C LEU A 28 -15.19 11.59 -7.92
N PRO A 29 -14.92 11.14 -9.17
CA PRO A 29 -15.99 10.75 -10.09
C PRO A 29 -16.92 9.64 -9.56
N TYR A 30 -16.46 8.90 -8.55
CA TYR A 30 -17.21 7.84 -7.90
C TYR A 30 -18.08 8.34 -6.72
N GLY A 31 -17.85 9.56 -6.23
CA GLY A 31 -18.55 10.11 -5.05
C GLY A 31 -17.62 10.89 -4.10
N GLU A 32 -18.17 11.32 -2.98
CA GLU A 32 -17.44 12.04 -1.93
C GLU A 32 -16.67 11.06 -1.04
N VAL A 33 -15.40 11.33 -0.76
CA VAL A 33 -14.59 10.62 0.23
C VAL A 33 -14.55 11.45 1.49
N LEU A 34 -14.96 10.86 2.61
CA LEU A 34 -14.86 11.45 3.94
C LEU A 34 -13.52 11.08 4.57
N GLY A 35 -12.86 12.04 5.20
CA GLY A 35 -11.60 11.85 5.90
C GLY A 35 -11.59 12.48 7.28
N ASN A 36 -10.54 12.21 8.04
CA ASN A 36 -10.29 12.75 9.36
C ASN A 36 -9.63 14.15 9.26
N PRO A 37 -10.23 15.19 9.86
CA PRO A 37 -9.61 16.50 9.97
C PRO A 37 -8.61 16.55 11.13
N LEU A 38 -7.37 16.13 10.90
CA LEU A 38 -6.32 16.26 11.92
C LEU A 38 -5.82 17.73 12.00
N ALA A 39 -5.03 18.04 13.01
CA ALA A 39 -4.57 19.42 13.26
C ALA A 39 -3.75 19.99 12.08
N SER A 40 -2.85 19.18 11.50
CA SER A 40 -1.90 19.60 10.46
C SER A 40 -2.18 18.97 9.09
N VAL A 41 -2.98 17.92 9.02
CA VAL A 41 -3.29 17.17 7.78
C VAL A 41 -4.76 16.77 7.72
N ASP A 42 -5.28 16.59 6.52
CA ASP A 42 -6.46 15.78 6.26
C ASP A 42 -6.03 14.36 5.93
N GLU A 43 -6.55 13.39 6.68
CA GLU A 43 -6.24 11.98 6.50
C GLU A 43 -7.44 11.28 5.85
N PHE A 44 -7.20 10.61 4.72
CA PHE A 44 -8.20 9.79 4.02
C PHE A 44 -7.67 8.35 3.91
N LEU A 45 -8.30 7.43 4.62
CA LEU A 45 -7.84 6.04 4.74
C LEU A 45 -8.73 5.10 3.90
N GLY A 46 -8.16 4.02 3.38
CA GLY A 46 -8.95 2.92 2.85
C GLY A 46 -9.70 3.22 1.55
N ILE A 47 -9.13 4.06 0.67
CA ILE A 47 -9.72 4.38 -0.63
C ILE A 47 -9.44 3.25 -1.62
N PRO A 48 -10.45 2.61 -2.23
CA PRO A 48 -10.19 1.55 -3.20
C PRO A 48 -9.63 2.15 -4.49
N TYR A 49 -8.48 1.63 -4.94
CA TYR A 49 -7.92 2.02 -6.24
C TYR A 49 -8.23 1.01 -7.35
N ALA A 50 -8.56 -0.23 -6.97
CA ALA A 50 -8.88 -1.32 -7.88
C ALA A 50 -10.12 -2.09 -7.42
N LEU A 51 -10.73 -2.84 -8.34
CA LEU A 51 -11.77 -3.81 -7.98
C LEU A 51 -11.21 -4.93 -7.09
N PRO A 52 -12.01 -5.47 -6.15
CA PRO A 52 -11.57 -6.54 -5.26
C PRO A 52 -11.06 -7.77 -6.06
N PRO A 53 -9.85 -8.28 -5.79
CA PRO A 53 -9.26 -9.40 -6.52
C PRO A 53 -9.75 -10.76 -6.00
N VAL A 54 -11.06 -10.89 -5.71
CA VAL A 54 -11.68 -12.08 -5.12
C VAL A 54 -12.33 -13.00 -6.16
N GLY A 55 -12.53 -14.27 -5.81
CA GLY A 55 -13.21 -15.26 -6.65
C GLY A 55 -12.53 -15.42 -8.02
N ILE A 56 -13.27 -15.18 -9.11
CA ILE A 56 -12.70 -15.27 -10.47
C ILE A 56 -11.55 -14.27 -10.72
N ARG A 57 -11.46 -13.20 -9.93
CA ARG A 57 -10.38 -12.21 -10.00
C ARG A 57 -9.15 -12.60 -9.19
N ARG A 58 -9.19 -13.66 -8.39
CA ARG A 58 -7.99 -14.21 -7.76
C ARG A 58 -7.02 -14.65 -8.86
N PHE A 59 -5.74 -14.28 -8.67
CA PHE A 59 -4.64 -14.36 -9.64
C PHE A 59 -4.78 -13.51 -10.91
N ALA A 60 -5.87 -12.77 -11.10
CA ALA A 60 -6.00 -11.86 -12.24
C ALA A 60 -5.23 -10.56 -12.02
N ALA A 61 -4.78 -9.91 -13.09
CA ALA A 61 -4.29 -8.53 -13.04
C ALA A 61 -5.36 -7.62 -12.39
N PRO A 62 -4.98 -6.54 -11.68
CA PRO A 62 -5.96 -5.61 -11.12
C PRO A 62 -6.78 -4.97 -12.25
N LEU A 63 -8.01 -4.59 -11.91
CA LEU A 63 -8.81 -3.67 -12.73
C LEU A 63 -9.03 -2.38 -11.96
N PRO A 64 -9.03 -1.21 -12.62
CA PRO A 64 -9.35 0.06 -11.98
C PRO A 64 -10.69 -0.04 -11.26
N TRP A 65 -10.80 0.64 -10.11
CA TRP A 65 -12.09 0.79 -9.45
C TRP A 65 -13.12 1.34 -10.43
N ALA A 66 -14.28 0.67 -10.50
CA ALA A 66 -15.35 1.04 -11.41
C ALA A 66 -16.66 1.12 -10.63
N GLY A 67 -17.36 2.23 -10.82
CA GLY A 67 -18.69 2.45 -10.25
C GLY A 67 -18.71 3.47 -9.12
N PRO A 68 -19.89 4.03 -8.83
CA PRO A 68 -20.08 4.97 -7.74
C PRO A 68 -19.90 4.27 -6.39
N TYR A 69 -19.45 5.03 -5.39
CA TYR A 69 -19.49 4.58 -4.01
C TYR A 69 -20.93 4.35 -3.55
N PRO A 70 -21.17 3.41 -2.61
CA PRO A 70 -22.48 3.24 -2.01
C PRO A 70 -23.02 4.58 -1.49
N GLN A 71 -24.26 4.93 -1.89
CA GLN A 71 -24.89 6.21 -1.52
C GLN A 71 -24.09 7.46 -1.96
N GLY A 72 -23.18 7.31 -2.92
CA GLY A 72 -22.31 8.39 -3.41
C GLY A 72 -21.24 8.83 -2.41
N ARG A 73 -20.98 8.06 -1.34
CA ARG A 73 -20.03 8.41 -0.29
C ARG A 73 -19.16 7.23 0.12
N LEU A 74 -17.88 7.48 0.35
CA LEU A 74 -16.94 6.53 0.94
C LEU A 74 -16.54 7.01 2.33
N ASP A 75 -16.69 6.13 3.32
CA ASP A 75 -16.07 6.31 4.64
C ASP A 75 -14.56 6.01 4.53
N GLY A 76 -13.77 7.08 4.47
CA GLY A 76 -12.32 7.04 4.50
C GLY A 76 -11.74 7.52 5.83
N THR A 77 -12.44 7.33 6.94
CA THR A 77 -11.95 7.69 8.28
C THR A 77 -11.19 6.56 8.97
N ARG A 78 -11.13 5.38 8.35
CA ARG A 78 -10.53 4.16 8.93
C ARG A 78 -9.76 3.37 7.89
N SER A 79 -8.64 2.78 8.31
CA SER A 79 -7.90 1.82 7.50
C SER A 79 -8.77 0.62 7.13
N ARG A 80 -8.55 0.09 5.93
CA ARG A 80 -9.17 -1.14 5.44
C ARG A 80 -8.24 -2.33 5.66
N ALA A 81 -8.72 -3.51 5.29
CA ALA A 81 -7.97 -4.76 5.48
C ALA A 81 -6.63 -4.71 4.75
N ALA A 82 -5.60 -5.29 5.38
CA ALA A 82 -4.36 -5.66 4.71
C ALA A 82 -4.62 -6.83 3.75
N CYS A 83 -3.73 -7.00 2.78
CA CYS A 83 -3.80 -8.18 1.91
C CYS A 83 -3.51 -9.46 2.68
N MET A 84 -4.11 -10.58 2.25
CA MET A 84 -3.87 -11.91 2.82
C MET A 84 -2.38 -12.18 3.02
N GLN A 85 -1.99 -12.43 4.26
CA GLN A 85 -0.63 -12.67 4.71
C GLN A 85 -0.66 -13.35 6.07
N SER A 86 0.45 -13.98 6.47
CA SER A 86 0.52 -14.60 7.79
C SER A 86 0.37 -13.55 8.90
N LEU A 87 -0.44 -13.88 9.91
CA LEU A 87 -0.60 -13.04 11.09
C LEU A 87 0.37 -13.38 12.23
N THR A 88 1.24 -14.38 12.05
CA THR A 88 2.23 -14.77 13.05
C THR A 88 3.45 -13.85 12.95
N SER A 89 3.94 -13.33 14.09
CA SER A 89 5.04 -12.36 14.10
C SER A 89 6.34 -12.97 13.57
N GLU A 90 6.78 -12.53 12.38
CA GLU A 90 8.15 -12.74 11.94
C GLU A 90 9.02 -11.53 12.33
N GLY A 91 9.18 -11.38 13.65
CA GLY A 91 10.03 -10.36 14.24
C GLY A 91 9.30 -9.06 14.63
N VAL A 92 10.11 -8.16 15.17
CA VAL A 92 9.70 -6.96 15.93
C VAL A 92 9.20 -5.78 15.10
N TRP A 93 9.54 -5.75 13.81
CA TRP A 93 9.22 -4.63 12.91
C TRP A 93 7.90 -4.85 12.17
N PHE A 94 7.53 -6.12 11.98
CA PHE A 94 6.25 -6.50 11.43
C PHE A 94 5.34 -6.81 12.59
N GLN A 95 4.41 -5.89 12.86
CA GLN A 95 3.30 -6.15 13.76
C GLN A 95 2.13 -6.65 12.90
N PRO A 96 2.05 -7.95 12.59
CA PRO A 96 0.87 -8.48 11.93
C PRO A 96 -0.36 -8.29 12.82
N GLY A 97 -1.53 -8.20 12.19
CA GLY A 97 -2.81 -8.13 12.90
C GLY A 97 -3.21 -6.75 13.41
N ILE A 98 -2.49 -5.69 13.03
CA ILE A 98 -2.91 -4.30 13.31
C ILE A 98 -4.24 -3.96 12.62
N VAL A 99 -4.45 -4.52 11.43
CA VAL A 99 -5.73 -4.48 10.70
C VAL A 99 -6.12 -5.91 10.31
N PRO A 100 -7.42 -6.20 10.09
CA PRO A 100 -7.85 -7.47 9.52
C PRO A 100 -7.15 -7.76 8.19
N VAL A 101 -7.03 -9.04 7.82
CA VAL A 101 -6.57 -9.46 6.49
C VAL A 101 -7.74 -9.88 5.63
N SER A 102 -7.66 -9.59 4.33
CA SER A 102 -8.66 -10.01 3.34
C SER A 102 -8.03 -10.07 1.94
N GLU A 103 -8.65 -10.78 1.02
CA GLU A 103 -8.35 -10.65 -0.42
C GLU A 103 -8.89 -9.33 -0.98
N ASP A 104 -10.00 -8.80 -0.44
CA ASP A 104 -10.42 -7.44 -0.73
C ASP A 104 -9.53 -6.47 0.06
N CYS A 105 -8.41 -6.08 -0.56
CA CYS A 105 -7.34 -5.35 0.11
C CYS A 105 -6.71 -4.21 -0.72
N LEU A 106 -7.14 -3.98 -1.96
CA LEU A 106 -6.51 -3.04 -2.90
C LEU A 106 -6.93 -1.59 -2.60
N PHE A 107 -6.48 -1.11 -1.44
CA PHE A 107 -6.76 0.22 -0.92
C PHE A 107 -5.48 1.08 -0.82
N LEU A 108 -5.67 2.39 -0.83
CA LEU A 108 -4.66 3.38 -0.52
C LEU A 108 -5.14 4.35 0.55
N ASN A 109 -4.17 4.98 1.22
CA ASN A 109 -4.38 6.03 2.20
C ASN A 109 -3.70 7.32 1.71
N ILE A 110 -4.25 8.47 2.04
CA ILE A 110 -3.76 9.79 1.61
C ILE A 110 -3.68 10.72 2.82
N TYR A 111 -2.52 11.35 2.98
CA TYR A 111 -2.24 12.37 3.97
C TYR A 111 -2.03 13.68 3.23
N ARG A 112 -3.01 14.58 3.30
CA ARG A 112 -2.99 15.89 2.65
C ARG A 112 -2.61 16.97 3.67
N PRO A 113 -1.54 17.75 3.48
CA PRO A 113 -1.20 18.83 4.40
C PRO A 113 -2.26 19.93 4.37
N ARG A 114 -2.63 20.45 5.55
CA ARG A 114 -3.54 21.61 5.68
C ARG A 114 -2.82 22.94 5.53
N VAL A 115 -1.51 22.96 5.80
CA VAL A 115 -0.68 24.16 5.72
C VAL A 115 -0.07 24.26 4.32
N LYS A 116 -0.26 25.41 3.64
CA LYS A 116 0.47 25.70 2.40
C LYS A 116 1.98 25.58 2.68
N PRO A 117 2.77 24.92 1.81
CA PRO A 117 4.20 24.74 2.07
C PRO A 117 4.86 26.08 2.41
N ARG A 118 5.80 26.07 3.36
CA ARG A 118 6.75 27.19 3.53
C ARG A 118 7.70 27.22 2.33
N GLY A 119 7.17 27.57 1.16
CA GLY A 119 7.97 28.06 0.06
C GLY A 119 8.21 29.54 0.29
N ASN A 120 9.42 30.01 0.02
CA ASN A 120 9.80 31.41 -0.05
C ASN A 120 9.02 32.14 -1.18
N ALA A 121 7.69 32.22 -1.06
CA ALA A 121 6.88 33.09 -1.87
C ALA A 121 7.21 34.51 -1.43
N SER A 122 8.10 35.17 -2.18
CA SER A 122 8.20 36.62 -2.17
C SER A 122 6.78 37.17 -2.24
N GLN A 123 6.40 38.03 -1.29
CA GLN A 123 5.04 38.57 -1.13
C GLN A 123 4.57 39.49 -2.27
N ASN A 124 5.15 39.38 -3.47
CA ASN A 124 4.92 40.28 -4.60
C ASN A 124 4.52 39.54 -5.88
N GLU A 125 3.61 38.56 -5.82
CA GLU A 125 2.97 38.04 -7.02
C GLU A 125 1.45 38.20 -6.94
N THR A 126 0.94 39.25 -7.60
CA THR A 126 -0.47 39.59 -7.80
C THR A 126 -1.10 38.85 -9.00
N SER A 127 -0.57 37.69 -9.36
CA SER A 127 -1.16 36.84 -10.39
C SER A 127 -2.13 35.85 -9.73
N PRO A 128 -3.28 35.52 -10.35
CA PRO A 128 -4.13 34.44 -9.86
C PRO A 128 -3.35 33.13 -10.00
N GLN A 129 -2.63 32.74 -8.94
CA GLN A 129 -1.90 31.49 -8.87
C GLN A 129 -2.94 30.38 -9.01
N GLN A 130 -3.01 29.81 -10.22
CA GLN A 130 -3.54 28.48 -10.46
C GLN A 130 -2.98 27.60 -9.33
N GLU A 131 -3.82 27.10 -8.42
CA GLU A 131 -3.37 26.30 -7.29
C GLU A 131 -2.65 25.06 -7.86
N THR A 132 -1.33 25.17 -8.00
CA THR A 132 -0.51 24.05 -8.42
C THR A 132 -0.46 23.11 -7.23
N GLY A 133 -0.97 21.88 -7.41
CA GLY A 133 -0.94 20.88 -6.36
C GLY A 133 0.46 20.70 -5.79
N VAL A 134 0.60 20.25 -4.54
CA VAL A 134 1.89 20.02 -3.91
C VAL A 134 2.54 18.72 -4.42
N PRO A 135 3.86 18.51 -4.27
CA PRO A 135 4.48 17.23 -4.61
C PRO A 135 3.80 16.05 -3.93
N VAL A 136 3.82 14.90 -4.59
CA VAL A 136 3.22 13.65 -4.09
C VAL A 136 4.32 12.64 -3.81
N MET A 137 4.32 12.02 -2.64
CA MET A 137 5.17 10.89 -2.30
C MET A 137 4.33 9.63 -2.16
N LEU A 138 4.59 8.59 -2.96
CA LEU A 138 3.84 7.33 -2.93
C LEU A 138 4.71 6.23 -2.32
N TRP A 139 4.31 5.77 -1.13
CA TRP A 139 4.99 4.75 -0.33
C TRP A 139 4.58 3.33 -0.75
N ILE A 140 5.57 2.50 -1.04
CA ILE A 140 5.42 1.06 -1.25
C ILE A 140 6.10 0.33 -0.09
N HIS A 141 5.32 -0.38 0.71
CA HIS A 141 5.84 -1.07 1.90
C HIS A 141 6.72 -2.28 1.54
N GLY A 142 7.66 -2.59 2.44
CA GLY A 142 8.47 -3.81 2.43
C GLY A 142 7.73 -5.02 3.01
N GLY A 143 8.49 -6.03 3.44
CA GLY A 143 7.96 -7.29 3.99
C GLY A 143 8.14 -8.49 3.05
N SER A 144 9.29 -8.56 2.37
CA SER A 144 9.70 -9.68 1.50
C SER A 144 8.74 -10.06 0.38
N LEU A 145 7.77 -9.18 0.03
CA LEU A 145 6.62 -9.48 -0.84
C LEU A 145 5.62 -10.49 -0.24
N LEU A 146 5.76 -10.84 1.04
CA LEU A 146 4.97 -11.87 1.73
C LEU A 146 3.99 -11.26 2.74
N HIS A 147 4.40 -10.17 3.39
CA HIS A 147 3.64 -9.45 4.42
C HIS A 147 3.86 -7.93 4.30
N GLY A 148 3.15 -7.16 5.13
CA GLY A 148 3.14 -5.71 5.16
C GLY A 148 1.81 -5.08 4.75
N THR A 149 1.64 -3.80 5.06
CA THR A 149 0.47 -3.01 4.69
C THR A 149 0.80 -1.52 4.69
N GLY A 150 0.15 -0.76 3.80
CA GLY A 150 0.21 0.70 3.81
C GLY A 150 -0.39 1.34 5.08
N SER A 151 -1.14 0.59 5.88
CA SER A 151 -1.77 1.05 7.13
C SER A 151 -0.97 0.74 8.39
N MET A 152 0.30 0.34 8.26
CA MET A 152 1.16 0.08 9.43
C MET A 152 1.40 1.37 10.23
N PRO A 153 1.37 1.34 11.58
CA PRO A 153 1.56 2.55 12.39
C PRO A 153 2.90 3.26 12.15
N SER A 154 3.96 2.50 11.86
CA SER A 154 5.28 3.03 11.51
C SER A 154 5.30 3.79 10.17
N TYR A 155 4.27 3.64 9.34
CA TYR A 155 4.09 4.35 8.07
C TYR A 155 3.05 5.47 8.15
N ASN A 156 2.61 5.85 9.36
CA ASN A 156 1.77 7.03 9.52
C ASN A 156 2.51 8.26 8.99
N ALA A 157 1.99 8.84 7.91
CA ALA A 157 2.67 9.91 7.19
C ALA A 157 2.21 11.32 7.59
N THR A 158 1.50 11.46 8.71
CA THR A 158 1.04 12.76 9.22
C THR A 158 2.19 13.75 9.37
N GLU A 159 3.30 13.33 9.99
CA GLU A 159 4.44 14.20 10.24
C GLU A 159 5.16 14.59 8.94
N LEU A 160 5.43 13.60 8.08
CA LEU A 160 6.09 13.83 6.79
C LEU A 160 5.28 14.78 5.90
N ALA A 161 3.97 14.55 5.79
CA ALA A 161 3.08 15.41 5.00
C ALA A 161 3.06 16.84 5.55
N ALA A 162 2.95 17.00 6.88
CA ALA A 162 2.88 18.30 7.52
C ALA A 162 4.19 19.10 7.46
N GLN A 163 5.32 18.48 7.75
CA GLN A 163 6.62 19.16 7.80
C GLN A 163 7.12 19.54 6.41
N GLU A 164 7.01 18.63 5.44
CA GLU A 164 7.56 18.84 4.09
C GLU A 164 6.54 19.48 3.14
N GLY A 165 5.28 19.63 3.56
CA GLY A 165 4.23 20.22 2.73
C GLY A 165 3.95 19.40 1.47
N VAL A 166 3.94 18.07 1.59
CA VAL A 166 3.71 17.12 0.49
C VAL A 166 2.48 16.26 0.76
N VAL A 167 1.80 15.84 -0.30
CA VAL A 167 0.79 14.78 -0.17
C VAL A 167 1.52 13.45 -0.09
N VAL A 168 1.23 12.65 0.93
CA VAL A 168 1.77 11.29 1.03
C VAL A 168 0.66 10.27 0.77
N VAL A 169 0.95 9.30 -0.08
CA VAL A 169 0.05 8.18 -0.40
C VAL A 169 0.72 6.90 0.09
N THR A 170 0.00 6.05 0.83
CA THR A 170 0.47 4.68 1.15
C THR A 170 -0.48 3.68 0.53
N ILE A 171 0.03 2.54 0.05
CA ILE A 171 -0.78 1.56 -0.68
C ILE A 171 -0.66 0.17 -0.04
N ASN A 172 -1.72 -0.62 -0.17
CA ASN A 172 -1.62 -2.08 -0.14
C ASN A 172 -1.41 -2.59 -1.57
N TYR A 173 -0.78 -3.76 -1.71
CA TYR A 173 -0.68 -4.54 -2.94
C TYR A 173 -0.73 -6.03 -2.60
N ARG A 174 -1.19 -6.91 -3.49
CA ARG A 174 -1.22 -8.35 -3.19
C ARG A 174 0.18 -8.91 -2.97
N LEU A 175 0.25 -9.86 -2.05
CA LEU A 175 1.48 -10.47 -1.53
C LEU A 175 1.46 -11.98 -1.79
N ASN A 176 2.58 -12.67 -1.55
CA ASN A 176 2.74 -14.13 -1.57
C ASN A 176 2.02 -14.79 -2.78
N VAL A 177 1.40 -15.95 -2.59
CA VAL A 177 0.64 -16.69 -3.60
C VAL A 177 -0.45 -15.86 -4.28
N PHE A 178 -1.08 -14.92 -3.58
CA PHE A 178 -2.15 -14.09 -4.17
C PHE A 178 -1.61 -13.07 -5.17
N GLY A 179 -0.40 -12.57 -4.94
CA GLY A 179 0.22 -11.50 -5.73
C GLY A 179 1.21 -11.99 -6.78
N PHE A 180 1.93 -13.09 -6.53
CA PHE A 180 3.13 -13.41 -7.30
C PHE A 180 3.15 -14.79 -7.97
N SER A 181 2.18 -15.67 -7.68
CA SER A 181 2.14 -16.99 -8.31
C SER A 181 1.83 -16.94 -9.82
N PRO A 182 2.67 -17.54 -10.68
CA PRO A 182 2.32 -17.79 -12.07
C PRO A 182 1.30 -18.93 -12.20
N VAL A 183 0.16 -18.66 -12.84
CA VAL A 183 -0.90 -19.67 -13.06
C VAL A 183 -1.15 -19.95 -14.55
N VAL A 184 -0.24 -19.54 -15.43
CA VAL A 184 -0.41 -19.64 -16.89
C VAL A 184 -0.58 -21.08 -17.38
N THR A 185 0.12 -22.04 -16.78
CA THR A 185 -0.01 -23.47 -17.13
C THR A 185 -1.33 -24.07 -16.65
N LEU A 186 -2.07 -23.36 -15.80
CA LEU A 186 -3.39 -23.74 -15.30
C LEU A 186 -4.53 -23.03 -16.07
N GLY A 187 -4.21 -22.36 -17.18
CA GLY A 187 -5.17 -21.59 -17.99
C GLY A 187 -5.41 -20.16 -17.49
N GLY A 188 -4.55 -19.65 -16.61
CA GLY A 188 -4.64 -18.30 -16.04
C GLY A 188 -3.70 -17.28 -16.68
N PRO A 189 -3.65 -16.05 -16.14
CA PRO A 189 -2.63 -15.08 -16.52
C PRO A 189 -1.23 -15.53 -16.08
N LEU A 190 -0.21 -14.75 -16.44
CA LEU A 190 1.17 -14.93 -15.98
C LEU A 190 1.28 -14.62 -14.47
N ALA A 191 2.18 -13.73 -14.07
CA ALA A 191 2.55 -13.52 -12.67
C ALA A 191 2.62 -12.03 -12.32
N ASN A 192 3.23 -11.76 -11.16
CA ASN A 192 3.64 -10.42 -10.74
C ASN A 192 2.47 -9.44 -10.57
N ASN A 193 1.29 -9.96 -10.23
CA ASN A 193 0.11 -9.16 -9.99
C ASN A 193 0.28 -8.18 -8.82
N GLY A 194 1.08 -8.50 -7.81
CA GLY A 194 1.43 -7.55 -6.74
C GLY A 194 2.11 -6.28 -7.28
N TRP A 195 3.00 -6.39 -8.27
CA TRP A 195 3.58 -5.21 -8.92
C TRP A 195 2.63 -4.53 -9.91
N ARG A 196 1.70 -5.28 -10.51
CA ARG A 196 0.61 -4.69 -11.30
C ARG A 196 -0.36 -3.90 -10.43
N ASP A 197 -0.62 -4.36 -9.21
CA ASP A 197 -1.44 -3.64 -8.23
C ASP A 197 -0.81 -2.28 -7.88
N GLN A 198 0.52 -2.25 -7.70
CA GLN A 198 1.26 -1.01 -7.52
C GLN A 198 1.12 -0.08 -8.74
N GLN A 199 1.21 -0.61 -9.97
CA GLN A 199 0.96 0.18 -11.19
C GLN A 199 -0.47 0.73 -11.25
N GLU A 200 -1.46 -0.05 -10.85
CA GLU A 200 -2.84 0.42 -10.81
C GLU A 200 -3.03 1.52 -9.77
N ALA A 201 -2.42 1.40 -8.58
CA ALA A 201 -2.40 2.48 -7.60
C ALA A 201 -1.71 3.74 -8.14
N MET A 202 -0.61 3.60 -8.88
CA MET A 202 0.03 4.74 -9.54
C MET A 202 -0.87 5.38 -10.61
N ARG A 203 -1.57 4.59 -11.43
CA ARG A 203 -2.54 5.11 -12.41
C ARG A 203 -3.69 5.84 -11.71
N TRP A 204 -4.16 5.31 -10.59
CA TRP A 204 -5.15 5.97 -9.75
C TRP A 204 -4.64 7.32 -9.26
N VAL A 205 -3.40 7.38 -8.73
CA VAL A 205 -2.78 8.63 -8.27
C VAL A 205 -2.68 9.65 -9.40
N GLN A 206 -2.19 9.24 -10.58
CA GLN A 206 -2.13 10.11 -11.77
C GLN A 206 -3.50 10.72 -12.12
N LYS A 207 -4.57 9.92 -12.01
CA LYS A 207 -5.91 10.34 -12.39
C LYS A 207 -6.63 11.17 -11.33
N HIS A 208 -6.32 10.97 -10.04
CA HIS A 208 -7.19 11.40 -8.95
C HIS A 208 -6.52 12.24 -7.86
N ILE A 209 -5.19 12.27 -7.77
CA ILE A 209 -4.52 12.93 -6.63
C ILE A 209 -4.72 14.44 -6.57
N ALA A 210 -5.07 15.07 -7.69
CA ALA A 210 -5.42 16.49 -7.75
C ALA A 210 -6.65 16.83 -6.87
N ALA A 211 -7.61 15.91 -6.71
CA ALA A 211 -8.74 16.10 -5.79
C ALA A 211 -8.31 16.15 -4.32
N PHE A 212 -7.10 15.69 -4.03
CA PHE A 212 -6.46 15.71 -2.71
C PHE A 212 -5.35 16.77 -2.63
N GLY A 213 -5.29 17.71 -3.57
CA GLY A 213 -4.31 18.80 -3.58
C GLY A 213 -2.90 18.40 -4.02
N GLY A 214 -2.69 17.18 -4.54
CA GLY A 214 -1.41 16.72 -5.08
C GLY A 214 -1.24 17.05 -6.56
N ASP A 215 -0.01 17.24 -7.00
CA ASP A 215 0.34 17.42 -8.41
C ASP A 215 0.76 16.08 -9.06
N PRO A 216 -0.04 15.53 -9.99
CA PRO A 216 0.26 14.25 -10.63
C PRO A 216 1.55 14.27 -11.46
N LYS A 217 2.06 15.45 -11.85
CA LYS A 217 3.33 15.58 -12.58
C LYS A 217 4.55 15.53 -11.66
N ARG A 218 4.36 15.62 -10.34
CA ARG A 218 5.42 15.62 -9.32
C ARG A 218 5.25 14.48 -8.33
N VAL A 219 5.06 13.28 -8.86
CA VAL A 219 5.00 12.04 -8.07
C VAL A 219 6.41 11.47 -7.89
N THR A 220 6.78 11.22 -6.63
CA THR A 220 7.99 10.51 -6.22
C THR A 220 7.56 9.16 -5.63
N LEU A 221 8.03 8.06 -6.21
CA LEU A 221 7.88 6.75 -5.55
C LEU A 221 8.97 6.58 -4.49
N PHE A 222 8.62 6.00 -3.35
CA PHE A 222 9.60 5.61 -2.34
C PHE A 222 9.18 4.33 -1.63
N GLY A 223 10.15 3.51 -1.22
CA GLY A 223 9.88 2.22 -0.59
C GLY A 223 11.11 1.62 0.05
N GLN A 224 10.89 0.70 1.01
CA GLN A 224 11.95 0.03 1.76
C GLN A 224 11.93 -1.49 1.58
N SER A 225 13.11 -2.14 1.57
CA SER A 225 13.25 -3.60 1.41
C SER A 225 12.55 -4.09 0.13
N ALA A 226 11.59 -5.01 0.21
CA ALA A 226 10.76 -5.44 -0.91
C ALA A 226 9.98 -4.29 -1.59
N GLY A 227 9.68 -3.22 -0.85
CA GLY A 227 9.18 -1.97 -1.39
C GLY A 227 10.25 -1.24 -2.20
N GLY A 228 11.49 -1.19 -1.72
CA GLY A 228 12.65 -0.66 -2.46
C GLY A 228 12.98 -1.49 -3.71
N GLN A 229 12.92 -2.82 -3.63
CA GLN A 229 12.96 -3.71 -4.80
C GLN A 229 11.85 -3.36 -5.79
N SER A 230 10.63 -3.14 -5.30
CA SER A 230 9.50 -2.73 -6.14
C SER A 230 9.80 -1.42 -6.87
N ILE A 231 10.40 -0.40 -6.21
CA ILE A 231 10.83 0.83 -6.88
C ILE A 231 11.78 0.54 -8.04
N LEU A 232 12.79 -0.31 -7.82
CA LEU A 232 13.75 -0.69 -8.87
C LEU A 232 13.07 -1.43 -10.02
N VAL A 233 12.15 -2.35 -9.72
CA VAL A 233 11.36 -3.06 -10.73
C VAL A 233 10.48 -2.12 -11.56
N GLN A 234 9.83 -1.13 -10.92
CA GLN A 234 9.01 -0.14 -11.63
C GLN A 234 9.86 0.78 -12.51
N LEU A 235 11.15 1.02 -12.18
CA LEU A 235 12.09 1.71 -13.06
C LEU A 235 12.46 0.87 -14.30
N LEU A 236 12.51 -0.46 -14.17
CA LEU A 236 12.81 -1.38 -15.27
C LEU A 236 11.59 -1.64 -16.17
N ASN A 237 10.38 -1.52 -15.64
CA ASN A 237 9.15 -1.85 -16.36
C ASN A 237 8.69 -0.72 -17.32
N PRO A 238 8.53 -0.99 -18.63
CA PRO A 238 8.06 0.01 -19.60
C PRO A 238 6.62 0.51 -19.36
N GLY A 239 5.76 -0.33 -18.76
CA GLY A 239 4.38 0.00 -18.40
C GLY A 239 4.24 1.01 -17.27
N SER A 240 5.35 1.40 -16.64
CA SER A 240 5.42 2.42 -15.59
C SER A 240 5.84 3.80 -16.09
N VAL A 241 6.18 3.95 -17.38
CA VAL A 241 6.51 5.24 -17.98
C VAL A 241 5.37 6.24 -17.77
N GLY A 242 5.72 7.44 -17.30
CA GLY A 242 4.76 8.52 -17.08
C GLY A 242 3.91 8.38 -15.81
N LEU A 243 4.07 7.31 -15.03
CA LEU A 243 3.32 7.11 -13.78
C LEU A 243 3.98 7.82 -12.58
N PHE A 244 5.26 8.15 -12.68
CA PHE A 244 6.02 8.87 -11.67
C PHE A 244 7.19 9.63 -12.29
N SER A 245 7.75 10.57 -11.53
CA SER A 245 8.80 11.50 -11.99
C SER A 245 10.14 11.34 -11.25
N ARG A 246 10.13 10.74 -10.06
CA ARG A 246 11.31 10.53 -9.18
C ARG A 246 11.15 9.23 -8.39
N ALA A 247 12.27 8.68 -7.93
CA ALA A 247 12.28 7.41 -7.20
C ALA A 247 13.26 7.41 -6.01
N ILE A 248 12.91 6.74 -4.92
CA ILE A 248 13.79 6.52 -3.77
C ILE A 248 13.71 5.04 -3.37
N SER A 249 14.84 4.32 -3.44
CA SER A 249 14.93 2.91 -3.01
C SER A 249 15.74 2.80 -1.72
N GLN A 250 15.10 2.40 -0.63
CA GLN A 250 15.73 2.22 0.67
C GLN A 250 15.99 0.74 0.94
N SER A 251 17.25 0.32 1.00
CA SER A 251 17.63 -1.07 1.26
C SER A 251 16.97 -2.08 0.31
N GLY A 252 16.78 -1.69 -0.96
CA GLY A 252 16.21 -2.56 -2.00
C GLY A 252 17.30 -3.20 -2.87
N ASP A 253 17.02 -4.37 -3.42
CA ASP A 253 17.89 -5.05 -4.39
C ASP A 253 17.08 -5.72 -5.51
N LEU A 254 17.77 -6.14 -6.58
CA LEU A 254 17.18 -6.80 -7.75
C LEU A 254 17.57 -8.29 -7.87
N SER A 255 18.19 -8.86 -6.84
CA SER A 255 18.83 -10.19 -6.89
C SER A 255 17.88 -11.34 -6.57
N VAL A 256 16.76 -11.09 -5.88
CA VAL A 256 15.83 -12.12 -5.42
C VAL A 256 14.63 -12.23 -6.37
N MET A 257 14.80 -12.94 -7.48
CA MET A 257 13.72 -13.30 -8.41
C MET A 257 13.89 -14.71 -8.95
N LEU A 258 12.77 -15.42 -9.12
CA LEU A 258 12.78 -16.78 -9.66
C LEU A 258 12.70 -16.77 -11.19
N SER A 259 13.15 -17.86 -11.80
CA SER A 259 12.75 -18.15 -13.18
C SER A 259 11.26 -18.48 -13.23
N LEU A 260 10.60 -18.18 -14.36
CA LEU A 260 9.20 -18.56 -14.56
C LEU A 260 8.96 -20.06 -14.29
N ASN A 261 9.88 -20.93 -14.73
CA ASN A 261 9.75 -22.37 -14.51
C ASN A 261 9.77 -22.76 -13.02
N ALA A 262 10.65 -22.15 -12.23
CA ALA A 262 10.69 -22.39 -10.78
C ALA A 262 9.41 -21.89 -10.09
N GLY A 263 8.88 -20.72 -10.47
CA GLY A 263 7.61 -20.22 -9.94
C GLY A 263 6.41 -21.09 -10.32
N LEU A 264 6.38 -21.63 -11.54
CA LEU A 264 5.36 -22.57 -11.99
C LEU A 264 5.42 -23.89 -11.20
N GLU A 265 6.62 -24.38 -10.91
CA GLU A 265 6.80 -25.58 -10.09
C GLU A 265 6.30 -25.37 -8.66
N ASN A 266 6.63 -24.22 -8.03
CA ASN A 266 6.12 -23.89 -6.70
C ASN A 266 4.59 -23.78 -6.71
N THR A 267 4.00 -23.14 -7.73
CA THR A 267 2.54 -23.00 -7.85
C THR A 267 1.85 -24.36 -8.02
N ARG A 268 2.46 -25.30 -8.75
CA ARG A 268 1.95 -26.68 -8.87
C ARG A 268 1.98 -27.41 -7.54
N LYS A 269 3.04 -27.29 -6.76
CA LYS A 269 3.12 -27.92 -5.42
C LYS A 269 2.04 -27.38 -4.48
N ILE A 270 1.83 -26.06 -4.48
CA ILE A 270 0.74 -25.43 -3.73
C ILE A 270 -0.61 -25.98 -4.19
N ALA A 271 -0.83 -26.12 -5.50
CA ALA A 271 -2.07 -26.69 -6.04
C ALA A 271 -2.30 -28.14 -5.58
N LEU A 272 -1.25 -28.97 -5.59
CA LEU A 272 -1.32 -30.35 -5.10
C LEU A 272 -1.72 -30.42 -3.62
N ASP A 273 -1.13 -29.57 -2.78
CA ASP A 273 -1.38 -29.57 -1.32
C ASP A 273 -2.81 -29.18 -0.95
N VAL A 274 -3.45 -28.33 -1.78
CA VAL A 274 -4.86 -27.95 -1.58
C VAL A 274 -5.83 -28.83 -2.38
N GLY A 275 -5.33 -29.92 -3.00
CA GLY A 275 -6.16 -30.91 -3.69
C GLY A 275 -6.59 -30.52 -5.11
N CYS A 276 -5.98 -29.51 -5.71
CA CYS A 276 -6.20 -29.12 -7.10
C CYS A 276 -5.29 -29.94 -8.03
N ILE A 277 -5.82 -31.09 -8.47
CA ILE A 277 -5.10 -32.08 -9.29
C ILE A 277 -5.97 -32.46 -10.51
N GLY A 278 -6.00 -31.62 -11.54
CA GLY A 278 -6.82 -31.88 -12.73
C GLY A 278 -6.89 -30.77 -13.78
N PRO A 279 -7.72 -30.95 -14.82
CA PRO A 279 -7.84 -30.00 -15.93
C PRO A 279 -8.47 -28.64 -15.53
N ALA A 280 -9.01 -28.53 -14.31
CA ALA A 280 -9.68 -27.34 -13.78
C ALA A 280 -8.91 -26.71 -12.60
N ASP A 281 -7.59 -26.91 -12.52
CA ASP A 281 -6.77 -26.49 -11.37
C ASP A 281 -6.91 -25.00 -11.03
N LEU A 282 -7.02 -24.12 -12.02
CA LEU A 282 -7.23 -22.69 -11.73
C LEU A 282 -8.59 -22.39 -11.11
N ALA A 283 -9.65 -23.07 -11.55
CA ALA A 283 -10.97 -22.91 -10.95
C ALA A 283 -10.96 -23.44 -9.51
N CYS A 284 -10.35 -24.62 -9.30
CA CYS A 284 -10.14 -25.19 -7.97
C CYS A 284 -9.36 -24.22 -7.06
N LEU A 285 -8.22 -23.68 -7.51
CA LEU A 285 -7.41 -22.72 -6.74
C LEU A 285 -8.16 -21.43 -6.41
N ARG A 286 -9.15 -21.03 -7.22
CA ARG A 286 -10.01 -19.87 -6.94
C ARG A 286 -11.10 -20.17 -5.92
N ASP A 287 -11.51 -21.42 -5.79
CA ASP A 287 -12.56 -21.88 -4.86
C ASP A 287 -11.99 -22.27 -3.49
N VAL A 288 -10.69 -22.62 -3.40
CA VAL A 288 -10.00 -22.87 -2.12
C VAL A 288 -10.09 -21.63 -1.21
N SER A 289 -10.26 -21.82 0.10
CA SER A 289 -10.27 -20.68 1.04
C SER A 289 -8.91 -19.97 1.06
N ALA A 290 -8.94 -18.65 1.29
CA ALA A 290 -7.74 -17.83 1.32
C ALA A 290 -6.74 -18.34 2.38
N GLU A 291 -7.23 -18.76 3.53
CA GLU A 291 -6.41 -19.25 4.64
C GLU A 291 -5.71 -20.58 4.31
N SER A 292 -6.42 -21.51 3.64
CA SER A 292 -5.83 -22.79 3.24
C SER A 292 -4.78 -22.61 2.15
N LEU A 293 -5.06 -21.74 1.18
CA LEU A 293 -4.11 -21.42 0.11
C LEU A 293 -2.86 -20.72 0.66
N LEU A 294 -3.03 -19.77 1.58
CA LEU A 294 -1.93 -19.10 2.25
C LEU A 294 -1.08 -20.10 3.05
N ARG A 295 -1.70 -20.98 3.83
CA ARG A 295 -0.99 -22.00 4.61
C ARG A 295 -0.17 -22.93 3.73
N ALA A 296 -0.75 -23.43 2.65
CA ALA A 296 -0.04 -24.26 1.68
C ALA A 296 1.14 -23.49 1.05
N SER A 297 0.97 -22.20 0.75
CA SER A 297 2.05 -21.36 0.24
C SER A 297 3.24 -21.25 1.20
N CYS A 298 3.01 -21.18 2.51
CA CYS A 298 4.08 -21.04 3.51
C CYS A 298 4.91 -22.33 3.69
N GLU A 299 4.36 -23.50 3.31
CA GLU A 299 5.08 -24.79 3.39
C GLU A 299 6.05 -24.99 2.21
N HIS A 300 5.85 -24.25 1.12
CA HIS A 300 6.80 -24.15 0.02
C HIS A 300 7.66 -22.91 0.21
N LEU A 301 8.86 -22.91 -0.38
CA LEU A 301 9.62 -21.67 -0.55
C LEU A 301 8.69 -20.68 -1.28
N GLU A 302 8.19 -19.68 -0.56
CA GLU A 302 7.07 -18.83 -1.00
C GLU A 302 7.31 -18.29 -2.42
N PRO A 303 6.25 -18.11 -3.23
CA PRO A 303 6.42 -17.62 -4.59
C PRO A 303 6.98 -16.20 -4.54
N PHE A 304 8.29 -16.11 -4.78
CA PHE A 304 8.91 -14.86 -5.13
C PHE A 304 8.44 -14.44 -6.53
N ALA A 305 8.54 -13.14 -6.79
CA ALA A 305 8.32 -12.62 -8.11
C ALA A 305 9.19 -13.33 -9.17
N VAL A 306 8.66 -13.46 -10.37
CA VAL A 306 9.29 -14.25 -11.44
C VAL A 306 9.68 -13.36 -12.62
N ILE A 307 10.74 -13.74 -13.32
CA ILE A 307 11.06 -13.19 -14.64
C ILE A 307 10.10 -13.86 -15.64
N ASP A 308 8.98 -13.19 -15.96
CA ASP A 308 7.87 -13.73 -16.76
C ASP A 308 7.95 -13.40 -18.25
N GLY A 309 8.86 -12.52 -18.67
CA GLY A 309 8.94 -12.05 -20.05
C GLY A 309 7.83 -11.07 -20.45
N ASP A 310 6.98 -10.65 -19.50
CA ASP A 310 5.86 -9.73 -19.71
C ASP A 310 5.98 -8.51 -18.78
N PHE A 311 5.70 -8.69 -17.48
CA PHE A 311 5.94 -7.61 -16.52
C PHE A 311 7.44 -7.38 -16.32
N LEU A 312 8.22 -8.44 -16.18
CA LEU A 312 9.68 -8.36 -16.21
C LEU A 312 10.18 -8.96 -17.52
N PRO A 313 10.54 -8.13 -18.52
CA PRO A 313 10.89 -8.61 -19.85
C PRO A 313 12.19 -9.41 -19.92
N GLY A 314 12.97 -9.45 -18.83
CA GLY A 314 14.21 -10.21 -18.73
C GLY A 314 14.86 -10.08 -17.35
N PRO A 315 16.03 -10.71 -17.17
CA PRO A 315 16.80 -10.61 -15.94
C PRO A 315 17.12 -9.14 -15.60
N PRO A 316 16.82 -8.65 -14.39
CA PRO A 316 16.96 -7.23 -14.06
C PRO A 316 18.35 -6.65 -14.30
N MET A 317 19.41 -7.36 -13.92
CA MET A 317 20.79 -6.89 -14.12
C MET A 317 21.14 -6.74 -15.60
N GLN A 318 20.68 -7.67 -16.43
CA GLN A 318 20.84 -7.57 -17.88
C GLN A 318 20.09 -6.36 -18.45
N LEU A 319 18.86 -6.09 -17.98
CA LEU A 319 18.11 -4.90 -18.39
C LEU A 319 18.85 -3.60 -18.02
N VAL A 320 19.50 -3.56 -16.86
CA VAL A 320 20.33 -2.43 -16.44
C VAL A 320 21.55 -2.27 -17.35
N GLU A 321 22.31 -3.35 -17.59
CA GLU A 321 23.52 -3.36 -18.43
C GLU A 321 23.22 -2.97 -19.89
N GLU A 322 22.11 -3.47 -20.45
CA GLU A 322 21.63 -3.12 -21.79
C GLU A 322 21.01 -1.72 -21.86
N GLY A 323 20.86 -1.03 -20.73
CA GLY A 323 20.23 0.28 -20.67
C GLY A 323 18.72 0.25 -20.93
N ARG A 324 18.05 -0.90 -20.79
CA ARG A 324 16.61 -1.11 -21.01
C ARG A 324 15.80 -0.82 -19.74
N PHE A 325 15.68 0.47 -19.42
CA PHE A 325 14.93 0.97 -18.28
C PHE A 325 14.43 2.40 -18.52
N ASN A 326 13.49 2.87 -17.71
CA ASN A 326 12.90 4.20 -17.81
C ASN A 326 13.96 5.29 -17.58
N LYS A 327 14.26 6.08 -18.62
CA LYS A 327 15.31 7.11 -18.60
C LYS A 327 14.80 8.45 -18.06
N GLY A 328 15.72 9.27 -17.58
CA GLY A 328 15.42 10.66 -17.18
C GLY A 328 14.69 10.79 -15.85
N ILE A 329 14.66 9.72 -15.04
CA ILE A 329 14.07 9.73 -13.71
C ILE A 329 15.19 9.91 -12.68
N PRO A 330 15.27 11.05 -11.96
CA PRO A 330 16.17 11.19 -10.83
C PRO A 330 15.82 10.14 -9.78
N PHE A 331 16.83 9.40 -9.32
CA PHE A 331 16.63 8.39 -8.29
C PHE A 331 17.69 8.50 -7.18
N VAL A 332 17.27 8.19 -5.96
CA VAL A 332 18.15 8.03 -4.80
C VAL A 332 18.08 6.57 -4.37
N MET A 333 19.20 5.98 -4.02
CA MET A 333 19.21 4.66 -3.39
C MET A 333 20.29 4.59 -2.31
N GLY A 334 20.06 3.76 -1.30
CA GLY A 334 21.01 3.56 -0.21
C GLY A 334 20.65 2.35 0.64
N TRP A 335 21.60 1.91 1.46
CA TRP A 335 21.50 0.76 2.36
C TRP A 335 22.02 1.15 3.74
N ASN A 336 21.60 0.45 4.79
CA ASN A 336 22.25 0.60 6.09
C ASN A 336 23.53 -0.23 6.14
N GLU A 337 24.46 0.14 7.01
CA GLU A 337 25.77 -0.53 7.18
C GLU A 337 25.64 -2.06 7.41
N ARG A 338 24.54 -2.51 8.00
CA ARG A 338 24.33 -3.90 8.42
C ARG A 338 22.97 -4.45 8.00
N ASP A 339 22.50 -4.13 6.78
CA ASP A 339 21.18 -4.55 6.27
C ASP A 339 20.92 -6.06 6.39
N ALA A 340 21.92 -6.91 6.15
CA ALA A 340 21.76 -8.37 6.23
C ALA A 340 21.73 -8.92 7.67
N LYS A 341 22.24 -8.16 8.65
CA LYS A 341 22.37 -8.63 10.05
C LYS A 341 21.01 -8.97 10.66
N ILE A 342 19.95 -8.29 10.23
CA ILE A 342 18.58 -8.55 10.69
C ILE A 342 18.09 -9.97 10.36
N PHE A 343 18.53 -10.55 9.25
CA PHE A 343 18.15 -11.90 8.83
C PHE A 343 19.03 -12.99 9.46
N SER A 344 20.08 -12.60 10.18
CA SER A 344 21.04 -13.53 10.81
C SER A 344 20.66 -13.91 12.25
N TYR A 345 19.65 -13.28 12.86
CA TYR A 345 19.21 -13.60 14.23
C TYR A 345 17.79 -14.15 14.24
N PRO A 346 17.61 -15.49 14.23
CA PRO A 346 16.30 -16.07 14.49
C PRO A 346 15.88 -15.77 15.94
N GLY A 347 14.82 -14.97 16.14
CA GLY A 347 14.07 -14.94 17.40
C GLY A 347 14.28 -13.78 18.39
N ILE A 348 14.81 -12.61 18.00
CA ILE A 348 14.84 -11.46 18.92
C ILE A 348 13.43 -10.85 19.03
N GLN A 349 12.77 -11.06 20.17
CA GLN A 349 11.67 -10.21 20.65
C GLN A 349 12.28 -8.99 21.36
N PHE A 350 12.08 -7.79 20.83
CA PHE A 350 12.32 -6.56 21.59
C PHE A 350 11.16 -6.40 22.57
N PRO A 351 11.44 -6.13 23.86
CA PRO A 351 10.38 -5.85 24.83
C PRO A 351 9.54 -4.65 24.35
N SER A 352 8.22 -4.74 24.51
CA SER A 352 7.23 -3.75 24.07
C SER A 352 7.34 -2.39 24.76
N SER A 353 8.28 -2.22 25.69
CA SER A 353 8.54 -0.98 26.40
C SER A 353 9.90 -0.41 26.01
N GLY A 354 9.92 0.47 25.01
CA GLY A 354 10.75 1.68 24.84
C GLY A 354 12.20 1.78 25.35
N SER A 355 12.92 0.72 25.73
CA SER A 355 14.33 0.82 26.07
C SER A 355 15.18 0.47 24.85
N LEU A 356 15.73 1.51 24.22
CA LEU A 356 16.86 1.36 23.31
C LEU A 356 17.96 0.58 24.05
N LEU A 357 18.36 -0.57 23.51
CA LEU A 357 19.53 -1.29 23.98
C LEU A 357 20.73 -0.33 23.90
N SER A 358 21.31 0.00 25.05
CA SER A 358 22.58 0.71 25.13
C SER A 358 23.66 -0.12 24.44
N LYS A 359 24.51 0.55 23.66
CA LYS A 359 25.80 0.01 23.23
C LYS A 359 26.57 -0.41 24.48
N ASP A 360 26.55 -1.69 24.79
CA ASP A 360 27.61 -2.44 25.48
C ASP A 360 27.06 -3.86 25.67
N GLU A 361 27.10 -4.65 24.60
CA GLU A 361 27.21 -6.13 24.59
C GLU A 361 27.43 -6.65 23.16
#